data_AF-A0CGM0-F1
#
_entry.id   AF-A0CGM0-F1
#
_cell.length_a   1.000
_cell.length_b   1.000
_cell.length_c   1.000
_cell.angle_alpha   90.00
_cell.angle_beta   90.00
_cell.angle_gamma   90.00
#
_symmetry.space_group_name_H-M   'P 1'
#
loop_
_entity.id
_entity.type
_entity.pdbx_description
1 polymer ?
#
loop_
_entity_poly.entity_id
_entity_poly.type
_entity_poly.pdbx_seq_one_letter_code
_entity_poly.pdbx_strand_id
1 'polypeptide(L)'
;MECPMCYEFYALDRVARNLLCGHTYCTICLETMYKVSKRIECPICRTKHEPNVKPNNLSKNFVAMDLASKHLEEQQAGPFNNQKNI
;
A
#
# COMPACT_ATOMS: atom_id res chain seq x y z
N MET A 1 -0.99 -1.98 8.72
CA MET A 1 -0.01 -1.50 7.71
C MET A 1 -0.77 -0.91 6.54
N GLU A 2 -0.82 0.41 6.46
CA GLU A 2 -1.70 1.15 5.53
C GLU A 2 -0.88 2.05 4.61
N CYS A 3 -1.50 2.46 3.50
CA CYS A 3 -0.94 3.47 2.61
C CYS A 3 -1.11 4.87 3.22
N PRO A 4 -0.03 5.66 3.42
CA PRO A 4 -0.14 6.98 4.03
C PRO A 4 -0.85 8.03 3.14
N MET A 5 -1.17 7.71 1.87
CA MET A 5 -1.95 8.60 1.00
C MET A 5 -3.46 8.37 1.06
N CYS A 6 -3.91 7.13 1.27
CA CYS A 6 -5.35 6.82 1.26
C CYS A 6 -5.85 6.17 2.55
N TYR A 7 -4.97 5.87 3.50
CA TYR A 7 -5.27 5.24 4.79
C TYR A 7 -5.98 3.89 4.67
N GLU A 8 -5.81 3.23 3.52
CA GLU A 8 -6.32 1.88 3.28
C GLU A 8 -5.20 0.86 3.52
N PHE A 9 -5.58 -0.29 4.07
CA PHE A 9 -4.66 -1.41 4.25
C PHE A 9 -4.12 -1.91 2.91
N TYR A 10 -2.86 -2.38 2.94
CA TYR A 10 -2.29 -3.04 1.77
C TYR A 10 -2.97 -4.40 1.55
N ALA A 11 -3.32 -4.68 0.29
CA ALA A 11 -4.02 -5.89 -0.13
C ALA A 11 -3.63 -6.28 -1.57
N LEU A 12 -4.14 -7.41 -2.07
CA LEU A 12 -3.79 -7.91 -3.41
C LEU A 12 -4.07 -6.90 -4.53
N ASP A 13 -5.11 -6.08 -4.39
CA ASP A 13 -5.48 -4.98 -5.28
C ASP A 13 -4.81 -3.65 -4.89
N ARG A 14 -4.39 -3.49 -3.63
CA ARG A 14 -3.67 -2.33 -3.08
C ARG A 14 -2.23 -2.66 -2.72
N VAL A 15 -1.49 -3.19 -3.68
CA VAL A 15 -0.15 -3.72 -3.39
C VAL A 15 0.82 -2.62 -2.96
N ALA A 16 1.50 -2.82 -1.84
CA ALA A 16 2.57 -1.97 -1.35
C ALA A 16 3.76 -1.95 -2.32
N ARG A 17 4.23 -0.75 -2.67
CA ARG A 17 5.37 -0.51 -3.55
C ARG A 17 6.36 0.44 -2.90
N ASN A 18 7.64 0.10 -2.92
CA ASN A 18 8.69 0.98 -2.46
C ASN A 18 9.08 1.96 -3.57
N LEU A 19 9.20 3.23 -3.21
CA LEU A 19 9.91 4.22 -4.00
C LEU A 19 11.43 4.05 -3.86
N LEU A 20 12.21 4.72 -4.72
CA LEU A 20 13.69 4.70 -4.66
C LEU A 20 14.24 5.18 -3.31
N CYS A 21 13.49 6.04 -2.62
CA CYS A 21 13.82 6.54 -1.27
C CYS A 21 13.43 5.60 -0.12
N GLY A 22 12.78 4.46 -0.40
CA GLY A 22 12.32 3.51 0.61
C GLY A 22 10.92 3.77 1.18
N HIS A 23 10.32 4.96 0.95
CA HIS A 23 8.93 5.19 1.34
C HIS A 23 7.97 4.30 0.54
N THR A 24 6.91 3.83 1.21
CA THR A 24 5.97 2.84 0.66
C THR A 24 4.59 3.46 0.44
N TYR A 25 3.98 3.16 -0.71
CA TYR A 25 2.61 3.56 -1.04
C TYR A 25 1.92 2.42 -1.81
N CYS A 26 0.59 2.41 -1.85
CA CYS A 26 -0.13 1.42 -2.63
C CYS A 26 -0.11 1.75 -4.13
N THR A 27 -0.16 0.73 -4.98
CA THR A 27 -0.15 0.88 -6.45
C THR A 27 -1.23 1.86 -6.94
N ILE A 28 -2.45 1.83 -6.38
CA ILE A 28 -3.55 2.71 -6.79
C ILE A 28 -3.19 4.18 -6.62
N CYS A 29 -2.63 4.57 -5.47
CA CYS A 29 -2.24 5.96 -5.24
C CYS A 29 -1.07 6.39 -6.14
N LEU A 30 -0.12 5.48 -6.40
CA LEU A 30 1.00 5.75 -7.31
C LEU A 30 0.53 5.87 -8.77
N GLU A 31 -0.49 5.11 -9.19
CA GLU A 31 -1.12 5.25 -10.50
C GLU A 31 -1.84 6.59 -10.65
N THR A 32 -2.56 7.04 -9.62
CA THR A 32 -3.18 8.37 -9.62
C THR A 32 -2.12 9.47 -9.77
N MET A 33 -1.04 9.40 -9.00
CA MET A 33 0.08 10.34 -9.12
C MET A 33 0.67 10.33 -10.54
N TYR A 34 0.97 9.15 -11.07
CA TYR A 34 1.54 8.99 -12.40
C TYR A 34 0.61 9.48 -13.52
N LYS A 35 -0.72 9.32 -13.37
CA LYS A 35 -1.70 9.81 -14.35
C LYS A 35 -1.65 11.33 -14.50
N VAL A 36 -1.45 12.06 -13.39
CA VAL A 36 -1.44 13.54 -13.35
C VAL A 36 -0.12 14.10 -13.89
N SER A 37 1.03 13.59 -13.44
CA SER A 37 2.34 14.21 -13.70
C SER A 37 3.24 13.44 -14.66
N LYS A 38 2.86 12.21 -15.04
CA LYS A 38 3.72 11.24 -15.77
C LYS A 38 5.05 10.93 -15.07
N ARG A 39 5.16 11.24 -13.78
CA ARG A 39 6.35 11.03 -12.96
C ARG A 39 5.95 10.71 -11.52
N ILE A 40 6.65 9.76 -10.92
CA ILE A 40 6.48 9.44 -9.49
C ILE A 40 7.44 10.29 -8.68
N GLU A 41 6.90 11.04 -7.71
CA GLU A 41 7.67 11.85 -6.76
C GLU A 41 7.17 11.53 -5.36
N CYS A 42 8.09 11.25 -4.43
CA CYS A 42 7.72 10.93 -3.06
C CYS A 42 7.04 12.13 -2.38
N PRO A 43 5.81 11.99 -1.85
CA PRO A 43 5.13 13.05 -1.10
C PRO A 43 5.88 13.51 0.16
N ILE A 44 6.72 12.65 0.75
CA ILE A 44 7.43 12.93 2.00
C ILE A 44 8.77 13.63 1.74
N CYS A 45 9.67 12.99 0.99
CA CYS A 45 11.04 13.47 0.82
C CYS A 45 11.33 14.08 -0.57
N ARG A 46 10.33 14.14 -1.46
CA ARG A 46 10.43 14.71 -2.81
C ARG A 46 11.45 14.02 -3.74
N THR A 47 11.96 12.84 -3.36
CA THR A 47 12.77 12.02 -4.26
C THR A 47 11.95 11.67 -5.50
N LYS A 48 12.51 11.96 -6.68
CA LYS A 48 11.87 11.76 -7.98
C LYS A 48 12.38 10.48 -8.61
N HIS A 49 11.48 9.74 -9.23
CA HIS A 49 11.83 8.70 -10.17
C HIS A 49 12.13 9.29 -11.55
N GLU A 50 12.85 8.53 -12.35
CA GLU A 50 12.98 8.82 -13.77
C GLU A 50 11.60 8.93 -14.44
N PRO A 51 11.46 9.78 -15.48
CA PRO A 51 10.23 9.86 -16.25
C PRO A 51 9.80 8.49 -16.76
N ASN A 52 8.50 8.29 -16.89
CA ASN A 52 7.89 7.06 -17.45
C ASN A 52 8.08 5.76 -16.64
N VAL A 53 8.69 5.80 -15.46
CA VAL A 53 8.67 4.66 -14.53
C VAL A 53 7.24 4.43 -14.06
N LYS A 54 6.64 3.33 -14.53
CA LYS A 54 5.26 2.95 -14.15
C LYS A 54 5.22 2.40 -12.73
N PRO A 55 4.15 2.65 -11.96
CA PRO A 55 3.99 2.11 -10.60
C PRO A 55 4.19 0.59 -10.47
N ASN A 56 3.75 -0.17 -11.47
CA ASN A 56 3.88 -1.64 -11.47
C ASN A 56 5.31 -2.15 -11.64
N ASN A 57 6.24 -1.29 -12.09
CA ASN A 57 7.65 -1.64 -12.23
C ASN A 57 8.43 -1.39 -10.93
N LEU A 58 7.81 -0.78 -9.93
CA LEU A 58 8.43 -0.57 -8.62
C LEU A 58 8.44 -1.87 -7.81
N SER A 59 9.44 -2.00 -6.94
CA SER A 59 9.57 -3.19 -6.09
C SER A 59 8.38 -3.31 -5.12
N LYS A 60 7.88 -4.53 -4.92
CA LYS A 60 6.85 -4.81 -3.93
C LYS A 60 7.46 -4.80 -2.53
N ASN A 61 6.72 -4.28 -1.55
CA ASN A 61 7.09 -4.41 -0.15
C ASN A 61 6.34 -5.58 0.50
N PHE A 62 6.85 -6.80 0.32
CA PHE A 62 6.19 -8.02 0.83
C PHE A 62 6.01 -8.01 2.35
N VAL A 63 6.96 -7.43 3.10
CA VAL A 63 6.83 -7.31 4.56
C VAL A 63 5.64 -6.42 4.93
N ALA A 64 5.45 -5.29 4.25
CA ALA A 64 4.29 -4.43 4.47
C ALA A 64 2.96 -5.13 4.09
N MET A 65 2.97 -5.96 3.04
CA MET A 65 1.82 -6.78 2.65
C MET A 65 1.46 -7.79 3.75
N ASP A 66 2.43 -8.59 4.19
CA ASP A 66 2.20 -9.66 5.17
C ASP A 66 1.73 -9.12 6.51
N LEU A 67 2.32 -8.01 6.95
CA LEU A 67 1.92 -7.32 8.18
C LEU A 67 0.53 -6.66 8.05
N ALA A 68 0.12 -6.23 6.85
CA ALA A 68 -1.25 -5.75 6.63
C ALA A 68 -2.27 -6.90 6.75
N SER A 69 -1.99 -8.04 6.11
CA SER A 69 -2.86 -9.22 6.16
C SER A 69 -3.04 -9.74 7.59
N LYS A 70 -1.94 -9.91 8.34
CA LYS A 70 -2.01 -10.36 9.74
C LYS A 70 -2.85 -9.44 10.61
N HIS A 71 -2.70 -8.14 10.45
CA HIS A 71 -3.48 -7.16 11.22
C HIS A 71 -4.99 -7.25 10.92
N LEU A 72 -5.35 -7.48 9.64
CA LEU A 72 -6.75 -7.66 9.25
C LEU A 72 -7.33 -8.97 9.81
N GLU A 73 -6.56 -10.05 9.82
CA GLU A 73 -6.95 -11.33 10.41
C GLU A 73 -7.16 -11.21 11.93
N GLU A 74 -6.25 -10.55 12.64
CA GLU A 74 -6.34 -10.28 14.08
C GLU A 74 -7.60 -9.49 14.44
N GLN A 75 -7.95 -8.46 13.64
CA GLN A 75 -9.17 -7.69 13.84
C GLN A 75 -10.44 -8.50 13.60
N GLN A 76 -10.40 -9.49 12.69
CA GLN A 76 -11.54 -10.37 12.39
C GLN A 76 -11.70 -11.50 13.43
N ALA A 77 -10.63 -11.87 14.12
CA ALA A 77 -10.64 -12.91 15.17
C ALA A 77 -11.12 -12.42 16.56
N GLY A 78 -11.64 -11.19 16.66
CA GLY A 78 -12.14 -10.62 17.92
C GLY A 78 -13.29 -11.43 18.57
N PRO A 79 -13.55 -11.26 19.88
CA PRO A 79 -14.27 -12.22 20.74
C PRO A 79 -15.79 -12.37 20.49
N PHE A 80 -16.35 -11.78 19.44
CA PHE A 80 -17.80 -11.69 19.24
C PHE A 80 -18.41 -12.75 18.31
N ASN A 81 -17.62 -13.70 17.78
CA ASN A 81 -18.16 -14.68 16.83
C ASN A 81 -18.75 -15.96 17.47
N ASN A 82 -19.07 -15.95 18.77
CA ASN A 82 -19.54 -17.13 19.52
C ASN A 82 -20.91 -16.97 20.20
N GLN A 83 -21.86 -16.28 19.57
CA GLN A 83 -23.27 -16.33 19.99
C GLN A 83 -24.23 -16.43 18.80
N LYS A 84 -24.33 -17.62 18.19
CA LYS A 84 -25.56 -18.14 17.58
C LYS A 84 -25.59 -19.66 17.71
N ASN A 85 -25.99 -20.15 18.88
CA ASN A 85 -26.51 -21.49 19.10
C ASN A 85 -27.22 -21.52 20.46
N ILE A 86 -28.43 -20.94 20.51
CA ILE A 86 -29.57 -21.39 21.36
C ILE A 86 -30.84 -21.06 20.56
#